data_AF-A0A2V3IXM1-F1
#
_entry.id   AF-A0A2V3IXM1-F1
#
_cell.length_a   1.000
_cell.length_b   1.000
_cell.length_c   1.000
_cell.angle_alpha   90.00
_cell.angle_beta   90.00
_cell.angle_gamma   90.00
#
_symmetry.space_group_name_H-M   'P 1'
#
loop_
_entity.id
_entity.type
_entity.pdbx_description
1 polymer ?
#
loop_
_entity_poly.entity_id
_entity_poly.type
_entity_poly.pdbx_seq_one_letter_code
_entity_poly.pdbx_strand_id
1 'polypeptide(L)'
;MRPALLVFLLLSALLGFALANYGRVEKDVGPPEEFSNLDSEKLVDDADIPADDEALENVEKESQELAEKLKEMEQLRSRIKSKNELLKRVQSLRTKLNDTVKLEEEAKEQEEKVEESVTKSMKKNNETYDEKEHIADQRRKIEQRTQKVVEEEKKFEVELARVEEERKRKEADEKELQLEQERLVKEVNALVSQFKDHGMHTWLEQNVKRFPPVIRETILKSSAVLNPVLDGVEGVAEINEQLTNETTEAITQYLPAIKNSPFYTGLIFYIILLCPLVAVIWLVMKVRARLSLMTIEHYLIAINMYFGILSLACAVMTMLGKTDILIVFRHRAQRLAESFMILHGFLFILHLVLHGITAYVSGSRKDFAQYIGISFVGLHFFTNAYKRTILDQDPNIGAPAYIVYATFFLYTLYDRGVHILEAAVKDDKANAAAFRTYAGSSSQNLPVTTASKEKRDTTVYFAGLPVFNGPAQMSLDDAKNI
;
A
#
# COMPACT_ATOMS: atom_id res chain seq x y z
N MET A 1 17.82 -31.18 8.60
CA MET A 1 17.28 -30.09 7.75
C MET A 1 18.18 -29.89 6.54
N ARG A 2 17.68 -29.33 5.42
CA ARG A 2 18.49 -29.03 4.23
C ARG A 2 19.23 -27.68 4.42
N PRO A 3 20.52 -27.54 4.08
CA PRO A 3 21.24 -26.27 4.26
C PRO A 3 20.66 -25.12 3.42
N ALA A 4 20.04 -25.44 2.28
CA ALA A 4 19.27 -24.48 1.48
C ALA A 4 18.13 -23.80 2.28
N LEU A 5 17.52 -24.48 3.27
CA LEU A 5 16.50 -23.89 4.13
C LEU A 5 17.09 -22.80 5.04
N LEU A 6 18.33 -22.99 5.51
CA LEU A 6 19.00 -22.05 6.40
C LEU A 6 19.44 -20.78 5.63
N VAL A 7 19.96 -20.96 4.41
CA VAL A 7 20.25 -19.85 3.49
C VAL A 7 18.95 -19.12 3.08
N PHE A 8 17.88 -19.86 2.81
CA PHE A 8 16.56 -19.28 2.49
C PHE A 8 16.01 -18.47 3.67
N LEU A 9 15.98 -19.02 4.89
CA LEU A 9 15.52 -18.31 6.09
C LEU A 9 16.34 -17.04 6.37
N LEU A 10 17.66 -17.06 6.16
CA LEU A 10 18.52 -15.91 6.36
C LEU A 10 18.28 -14.81 5.30
N LEU A 11 18.04 -15.19 4.04
CA LEU A 11 17.59 -14.27 2.99
C LEU A 11 16.18 -13.73 3.24
N SER A 12 15.23 -14.57 3.68
CA SER A 12 13.87 -14.16 4.03
C SER A 12 13.83 -13.22 5.23
N ALA A 13 14.69 -13.41 6.23
CA ALA A 13 14.82 -12.50 7.37
C ALA A 13 15.33 -11.12 6.93
N LEU A 14 16.33 -11.06 6.04
CA LEU A 14 16.81 -9.81 5.45
C LEU A 14 15.75 -9.12 4.59
N LEU A 15 14.97 -9.88 3.81
CA LEU A 15 13.88 -9.35 2.99
C LEU A 15 12.72 -8.83 3.85
N GLY A 16 12.37 -9.55 4.92
CA GLY A 16 11.37 -9.12 5.91
C GLY A 16 11.76 -7.82 6.61
N PHE A 17 13.04 -7.67 6.98
CA PHE A 17 13.54 -6.41 7.55
C PHE A 17 13.48 -5.22 6.58
N ALA A 18 13.59 -5.47 5.27
CA ALA A 18 13.42 -4.43 4.25
C ALA A 18 11.94 -4.04 4.07
N LEU A 19 11.02 -5.00 4.08
CA LEU A 19 9.59 -4.77 3.89
C LEU A 19 8.92 -4.16 5.13
N ALA A 20 9.33 -4.55 6.35
CA ALA A 20 8.77 -4.04 7.60
C ALA A 20 9.04 -2.54 7.86
N ASN A 21 9.87 -1.90 7.03
CA ASN A 21 10.25 -0.49 7.16
C ASN A 21 9.50 0.44 6.17
N TYR A 22 8.52 -0.08 5.41
CA TYR A 22 7.66 0.71 4.54
C TYR A 22 6.33 1.04 5.24
N GLY A 23 6.13 2.30 5.64
CA GLY A 23 4.85 2.80 6.16
C GLY A 23 3.73 2.64 5.14
N ARG A 24 2.51 2.22 5.51
CA ARG A 24 1.57 2.88 6.43
C ARG A 24 1.16 4.27 5.94
N VAL A 25 0.05 4.32 5.21
CA VAL A 25 -0.71 5.53 4.87
C VAL A 25 -2.17 5.27 5.24
N GLU A 26 -2.74 6.12 6.08
CA GLU A 26 -4.15 6.12 6.47
C GLU A 26 -4.84 7.33 5.81
N LYS A 27 -6.04 7.12 5.22
CA LYS A 27 -7.28 7.88 5.54
C LYS A 27 -8.47 7.62 4.59
N ASP A 28 -9.49 6.98 5.16
CA ASP A 28 -10.89 7.43 5.32
C ASP A 28 -11.75 7.95 4.13
N VAL A 29 -12.90 7.28 3.94
CA VAL A 29 -14.32 7.78 3.91
C VAL A 29 -14.65 9.09 3.14
N GLY A 30 -15.71 9.20 2.31
CA GLY A 30 -16.79 8.28 1.90
C GLY A 30 -17.92 9.03 1.13
N PRO A 31 -18.94 8.35 0.55
CA PRO A 31 -20.00 8.95 -0.31
C PRO A 31 -21.45 8.76 0.25
N PRO A 32 -22.55 9.07 -0.49
CA PRO A 32 -23.03 10.36 -1.05
C PRO A 32 -24.50 10.69 -0.63
N GLU A 33 -25.12 11.79 -1.08
CA GLU A 33 -26.55 12.11 -0.79
C GLU A 33 -27.34 12.81 -1.94
N GLU A 34 -28.60 13.21 -1.70
CA GLU A 34 -29.76 13.12 -2.62
C GLU A 34 -30.30 14.42 -3.34
N PHE A 35 -31.59 14.40 -3.72
CA PHE A 35 -32.27 15.13 -4.82
C PHE A 35 -33.14 16.35 -4.40
N SER A 36 -33.38 17.24 -5.39
CA SER A 36 -34.65 17.96 -5.70
C SER A 36 -35.24 19.04 -4.76
N ASN A 37 -35.89 20.05 -5.37
CA ASN A 37 -37.24 20.56 -5.01
C ASN A 37 -37.84 21.52 -6.07
N LEU A 38 -39.13 21.87 -5.93
CA LEU A 38 -39.95 22.74 -6.81
C LEU A 38 -39.88 24.25 -6.36
N ASP A 39 -40.65 25.27 -6.77
CA ASP A 39 -42.06 25.35 -7.25
C ASP A 39 -42.51 26.78 -7.73
N SER A 40 -43.80 26.95 -8.09
CA SER A 40 -44.64 28.20 -8.11
C SER A 40 -44.54 29.24 -9.28
N GLU A 41 -45.54 30.08 -9.63
CA GLU A 41 -47.04 29.99 -9.71
C GLU A 41 -47.69 31.28 -10.35
N LYS A 42 -49.02 31.24 -10.70
CA LYS A 42 -50.08 32.34 -10.69
C LYS A 42 -50.38 33.36 -11.84
N LEU A 43 -51.66 33.33 -12.29
CA LEU A 43 -52.72 34.40 -12.45
C LEU A 43 -52.67 35.51 -13.57
N VAL A 44 -53.77 36.21 -14.01
CA VAL A 44 -55.24 35.90 -14.23
C VAL A 44 -56.07 37.09 -14.88
N ASP A 45 -57.28 36.82 -15.40
CA ASP A 45 -58.56 37.63 -15.64
C ASP A 45 -58.82 38.80 -16.66
N ASP A 46 -60.01 38.69 -17.31
CA ASP A 46 -61.20 39.60 -17.53
C ASP A 46 -61.44 40.74 -18.59
N ALA A 47 -62.45 40.48 -19.47
CA ALA A 47 -63.84 41.05 -19.57
C ALA A 47 -64.34 42.25 -20.47
N ASP A 48 -65.63 42.11 -20.87
CA ASP A 48 -66.74 43.08 -21.17
C ASP A 48 -67.06 43.74 -22.56
N ILE A 49 -68.30 44.29 -22.67
CA ILE A 49 -69.17 44.58 -23.88
C ILE A 49 -70.02 45.90 -23.67
N PRO A 50 -71.27 46.25 -24.17
CA PRO A 50 -72.29 45.66 -25.10
C PRO A 50 -73.03 46.66 -26.11
N ALA A 51 -74.17 46.23 -26.72
CA ALA A 51 -75.48 46.94 -26.88
C ALA A 51 -76.01 47.72 -28.16
N ASP A 52 -77.34 47.52 -28.41
CA ASP A 52 -78.49 48.40 -28.86
C ASP A 52 -78.97 48.74 -30.33
N ASP A 53 -80.24 48.31 -30.61
CA ASP A 53 -81.50 49.02 -31.01
C ASP A 53 -82.10 49.39 -32.43
N GLU A 54 -83.34 48.86 -32.63
CA GLU A 54 -84.67 49.38 -33.07
C GLU A 54 -85.15 49.89 -34.49
N ALA A 55 -86.49 49.77 -34.69
CA ALA A 55 -87.47 50.60 -35.45
C ALA A 55 -87.59 50.56 -37.01
N LEU A 56 -88.74 50.82 -37.68
CA LEU A 56 -90.20 50.62 -37.42
C LEU A 56 -91.03 50.86 -38.73
N GLU A 57 -92.38 50.88 -38.64
CA GLU A 57 -93.36 51.54 -39.56
C GLU A 57 -93.70 50.91 -40.96
N ASN A 58 -94.89 51.10 -41.57
CA ASN A 58 -96.14 51.77 -41.11
C ASN A 58 -97.45 51.14 -41.69
N VAL A 59 -98.60 51.52 -41.14
CA VAL A 59 -99.97 51.17 -41.61
C VAL A 59 -100.80 52.44 -41.83
N GLU A 60 -100.85 52.95 -43.07
CA GLU A 60 -101.70 54.11 -43.43
C GLU A 60 -102.43 53.95 -44.78
N LYS A 61 -103.31 52.96 -44.80
CA LYS A 61 -104.52 52.76 -45.63
C LYS A 61 -105.33 51.72 -44.84
N GLU A 62 -106.65 51.79 -44.70
CA GLU A 62 -107.60 51.83 -45.81
C GLU A 62 -108.98 52.40 -45.37
N SER A 63 -109.01 53.62 -44.81
CA SER A 63 -110.25 54.28 -44.36
C SER A 63 -111.29 54.55 -45.47
N GLN A 64 -110.96 54.25 -46.72
CA GLN A 64 -111.81 54.39 -47.90
C GLN A 64 -112.69 53.15 -48.20
N GLU A 65 -112.36 51.95 -47.68
CA GLU A 65 -113.12 50.71 -47.98
C GLU A 65 -114.61 50.76 -47.55
N LEU A 66 -114.96 51.62 -46.60
CA LEU A 66 -116.27 51.63 -45.94
C LEU A 66 -117.46 51.90 -46.87
N ALA A 67 -117.21 52.40 -48.09
CA ALA A 67 -118.23 52.51 -49.14
C ALA A 67 -118.40 51.23 -49.97
N GLU A 68 -117.32 50.48 -50.28
CA GLU A 68 -117.42 49.21 -51.02
C GLU A 68 -118.00 48.07 -50.17
N LYS A 69 -117.76 48.11 -48.85
CA LYS A 69 -118.25 47.12 -47.87
C LYS A 69 -119.77 46.88 -47.94
N LEU A 70 -120.56 47.81 -48.46
CA LEU A 70 -122.02 47.66 -48.62
C LEU A 70 -122.42 46.82 -49.85
N LYS A 71 -121.60 46.76 -50.91
CA LYS A 71 -121.73 45.76 -51.99
C LYS A 71 -120.99 44.46 -51.67
N GLU A 72 -119.87 44.55 -50.97
CA GLU A 72 -119.16 43.35 -50.49
C GLU A 72 -120.04 42.53 -49.53
N MET A 73 -120.94 43.16 -48.75
CA MET A 73 -121.82 42.48 -47.78
C MET A 73 -122.66 41.33 -48.37
N GLU A 74 -123.09 41.39 -49.63
CA GLU A 74 -123.86 40.28 -50.23
C GLU A 74 -122.97 39.11 -50.68
N GLN A 75 -121.73 39.35 -51.13
CA GLN A 75 -120.73 38.28 -51.32
C GLN A 75 -120.17 37.75 -49.99
N LEU A 76 -120.08 38.60 -48.96
CA LEU A 76 -119.81 38.18 -47.58
C LEU A 76 -120.86 37.19 -47.09
N ARG A 77 -122.14 37.33 -47.47
CA ARG A 77 -123.21 36.43 -47.02
C ARG A 77 -123.04 34.99 -47.54
N SER A 78 -122.39 34.78 -48.69
CA SER A 78 -122.00 33.44 -49.16
C SER A 78 -120.66 32.98 -48.55
N ARG A 79 -119.64 33.86 -48.46
CA ARG A 79 -118.38 33.58 -47.76
C ARG A 79 -118.57 33.22 -46.27
N ILE A 80 -119.59 33.75 -45.60
CA ILE A 80 -119.92 33.45 -44.19
C ILE A 80 -120.30 31.98 -43.99
N LYS A 81 -120.93 31.32 -44.97
CA LYS A 81 -121.24 29.87 -44.87
C LYS A 81 -119.97 29.02 -44.83
N SER A 82 -118.96 29.29 -45.67
CA SER A 82 -117.69 28.56 -45.60
C SER A 82 -116.79 29.01 -44.44
N LYS A 83 -116.82 30.30 -44.05
CA LYS A 83 -116.14 30.78 -42.83
C LYS A 83 -116.61 30.06 -41.56
N ASN A 84 -117.89 29.67 -41.46
CA ASN A 84 -118.40 28.91 -40.31
C ASN A 84 -117.88 27.46 -40.24
N GLU A 85 -117.58 26.82 -41.37
CA GLU A 85 -116.91 25.51 -41.37
C GLU A 85 -115.41 25.66 -41.04
N LEU A 86 -114.76 26.70 -41.57
CA LEU A 86 -113.38 27.02 -41.21
C LEU A 86 -113.22 27.36 -39.73
N LEU A 87 -114.14 28.12 -39.13
CA LEU A 87 -114.11 28.49 -37.70
C LEU A 87 -114.15 27.27 -36.78
N LYS A 88 -114.98 26.26 -37.08
CA LYS A 88 -114.98 24.98 -36.33
C LYS A 88 -113.65 24.22 -36.46
N ARG A 89 -112.98 24.29 -37.62
CA ARG A 89 -111.64 23.73 -37.82
C ARG A 89 -110.54 24.53 -37.09
N VAL A 90 -110.63 25.86 -37.08
CA VAL A 90 -109.68 26.73 -36.37
C VAL A 90 -109.81 26.59 -34.85
N GLN A 91 -111.04 26.49 -34.31
CA GLN A 91 -111.24 26.25 -32.87
C GLN A 91 -110.68 24.88 -32.44
N SER A 92 -110.90 23.82 -33.21
CA SER A 92 -110.37 22.47 -32.90
C SER A 92 -108.86 22.30 -33.15
N LEU A 93 -108.25 23.18 -33.95
CA LEU A 93 -106.78 23.31 -34.01
C LEU A 93 -106.24 24.13 -32.83
N ARG A 94 -106.94 25.19 -32.40
CA ARG A 94 -106.50 26.05 -31.30
C ARG A 94 -106.51 25.34 -29.94
N THR A 95 -107.46 24.45 -29.68
CA THR A 95 -107.42 23.58 -28.49
C THR A 95 -106.21 22.65 -28.54
N LYS A 96 -106.04 21.92 -29.66
CA LYS A 96 -104.91 21.00 -29.85
C LYS A 96 -103.55 21.67 -29.71
N LEU A 97 -103.42 22.92 -30.16
CA LEU A 97 -102.17 23.68 -30.03
C LEU A 97 -101.85 24.03 -28.57
N ASN A 98 -102.85 24.48 -27.80
CA ASN A 98 -102.71 24.70 -26.35
C ASN A 98 -102.35 23.39 -25.61
N ASP A 99 -102.93 22.26 -26.03
CA ASP A 99 -102.64 20.95 -25.44
C ASP A 99 -101.20 20.48 -25.75
N THR A 100 -100.65 20.78 -26.94
CA THR A 100 -99.23 20.48 -27.24
C THR A 100 -98.23 21.41 -26.56
N VAL A 101 -98.53 22.72 -26.43
CA VAL A 101 -97.60 23.65 -25.76
C VAL A 101 -97.37 23.25 -24.31
N LYS A 102 -98.42 22.83 -23.60
CA LYS A 102 -98.28 22.31 -22.22
C LYS A 102 -97.43 21.05 -22.13
N LEU A 103 -97.60 20.12 -23.07
CA LEU A 103 -96.77 18.90 -23.12
C LEU A 103 -95.30 19.20 -23.44
N GLU A 104 -95.00 20.32 -24.11
CA GLU A 104 -93.62 20.74 -24.40
C GLU A 104 -92.94 21.41 -23.19
N GLU A 105 -93.70 22.18 -22.38
CA GLU A 105 -93.21 22.69 -21.09
C GLU A 105 -92.95 21.55 -20.09
N GLU A 106 -93.92 20.62 -19.93
CA GLU A 106 -93.79 19.46 -19.04
C GLU A 106 -92.66 18.49 -19.45
N ALA A 107 -92.28 18.46 -20.74
CA ALA A 107 -91.14 17.68 -21.24
C ALA A 107 -89.79 18.32 -20.86
N LYS A 108 -89.63 19.64 -21.08
CA LYS A 108 -88.38 20.36 -20.78
C LYS A 108 -88.04 20.34 -19.29
N GLU A 109 -89.04 20.47 -18.41
CA GLU A 109 -88.84 20.41 -16.94
C GLU A 109 -88.48 18.99 -16.43
N GLN A 110 -88.57 17.95 -17.27
CA GLN A 110 -88.04 16.61 -17.00
C GLN A 110 -86.64 16.40 -17.59
N GLU A 111 -86.38 16.94 -18.79
CA GLU A 111 -85.08 16.83 -19.48
C GLU A 111 -83.95 17.46 -18.64
N GLU A 112 -84.16 18.68 -18.13
CA GLU A 112 -83.20 19.40 -17.26
C GLU A 112 -82.89 18.63 -15.95
N LYS A 113 -83.90 17.99 -15.35
CA LYS A 113 -83.73 17.18 -14.13
C LYS A 113 -83.01 15.85 -14.39
N VAL A 114 -83.14 15.29 -15.58
CA VAL A 114 -82.37 14.10 -15.98
C VAL A 114 -80.90 14.49 -16.16
N GLU A 115 -80.60 15.60 -16.84
CA GLU A 115 -79.22 16.03 -17.10
C GLU A 115 -78.44 16.35 -15.82
N GLU A 116 -79.08 17.02 -14.84
CA GLU A 116 -78.46 17.28 -13.52
C GLU A 116 -78.21 15.98 -12.70
N SER A 117 -79.01 14.93 -12.94
CA SER A 117 -78.83 13.63 -12.29
C SER A 117 -77.69 12.81 -12.90
N VAL A 118 -77.55 12.84 -14.24
CA VAL A 118 -76.51 12.12 -14.98
C VAL A 118 -75.13 12.71 -14.65
N THR A 119 -74.99 14.04 -14.67
CA THR A 119 -73.73 14.73 -14.36
C THR A 119 -73.23 14.45 -12.94
N LYS A 120 -74.13 14.43 -11.95
CA LYS A 120 -73.82 14.03 -10.56
C LYS A 120 -73.39 12.55 -10.46
N SER A 121 -73.98 11.66 -11.24
CA SER A 121 -73.58 10.24 -11.26
C SER A 121 -72.18 10.01 -11.85
N MET A 122 -71.80 10.76 -12.90
CA MET A 122 -70.52 10.56 -13.58
C MET A 122 -69.31 10.96 -12.71
N LYS A 123 -69.39 12.10 -11.99
CA LYS A 123 -68.32 12.52 -11.07
C LYS A 123 -68.00 11.45 -10.01
N LYS A 124 -69.04 10.90 -9.38
CA LYS A 124 -68.90 9.89 -8.31
C LYS A 124 -68.29 8.56 -8.78
N ASN A 125 -68.48 8.20 -10.06
CA ASN A 125 -67.86 7.00 -10.64
C ASN A 125 -66.37 7.18 -10.96
N ASN A 126 -65.91 8.40 -11.30
CA ASN A 126 -64.49 8.67 -11.49
C ASN A 126 -63.73 8.66 -10.15
N GLU A 127 -64.27 9.32 -9.13
CA GLU A 127 -63.68 9.36 -7.78
C GLU A 127 -63.45 7.94 -7.20
N THR A 128 -64.38 7.00 -7.47
CA THR A 128 -64.26 5.58 -7.06
C THR A 128 -63.48 4.68 -8.02
N TYR A 129 -62.87 5.27 -9.06
CA TYR A 129 -61.86 4.63 -9.92
C TYR A 129 -60.45 4.99 -9.43
N ASP A 130 -60.17 6.28 -9.24
CA ASP A 130 -58.87 6.80 -8.79
C ASP A 130 -58.48 6.24 -7.41
N GLU A 131 -59.43 6.15 -6.47
CA GLU A 131 -59.19 5.56 -5.14
C GLU A 131 -58.77 4.08 -5.24
N LYS A 132 -59.33 3.31 -6.18
CA LYS A 132 -58.97 1.90 -6.37
C LYS A 132 -57.59 1.74 -6.99
N GLU A 133 -57.21 2.61 -7.92
CA GLU A 133 -55.86 2.61 -8.48
C GLU A 133 -54.81 2.97 -7.41
N HIS A 134 -55.09 3.97 -6.58
CA HIS A 134 -54.22 4.34 -5.46
C HIS A 134 -54.06 3.19 -4.44
N ILE A 135 -55.12 2.45 -4.13
CA ILE A 135 -55.06 1.27 -3.25
C ILE A 135 -54.26 0.13 -3.90
N ALA A 136 -54.40 -0.07 -5.21
CA ALA A 136 -53.65 -1.10 -5.95
C ALA A 136 -52.14 -0.79 -5.98
N ASP A 137 -51.75 0.46 -6.19
CA ASP A 137 -50.35 0.88 -6.20
C ASP A 137 -49.72 0.83 -4.79
N GLN A 138 -50.44 1.23 -3.74
CA GLN A 138 -49.98 1.02 -2.36
C GLN A 138 -49.75 -0.47 -2.05
N ARG A 139 -50.63 -1.37 -2.49
CA ARG A 139 -50.43 -2.82 -2.32
C ARG A 139 -49.16 -3.30 -3.04
N ARG A 140 -48.93 -2.88 -4.29
CA ARG A 140 -47.68 -3.20 -5.03
C ARG A 140 -46.43 -2.70 -4.30
N LYS A 141 -46.46 -1.48 -3.77
CA LYS A 141 -45.34 -0.88 -3.01
C LYS A 141 -45.07 -1.60 -1.68
N ILE A 142 -46.10 -2.11 -1.01
CA ILE A 142 -45.96 -2.96 0.18
C ILE A 142 -45.35 -4.32 -0.22
N GLU A 143 -45.90 -4.98 -1.24
CA GLU A 143 -45.45 -6.31 -1.70
C GLU A 143 -43.98 -6.29 -2.15
N GLN A 144 -43.56 -5.26 -2.89
CA GLN A 144 -42.15 -5.04 -3.25
C GLN A 144 -41.24 -4.84 -2.02
N ARG A 145 -41.71 -4.16 -0.98
CA ARG A 145 -40.94 -4.01 0.28
C ARG A 145 -40.83 -5.34 1.02
N THR A 146 -41.92 -6.11 1.12
CA THR A 146 -41.90 -7.45 1.72
C THR A 146 -40.95 -8.40 0.97
N GLN A 147 -40.95 -8.38 -0.36
CA GLN A 147 -40.02 -9.19 -1.16
C GLN A 147 -38.55 -8.82 -0.90
N LYS A 148 -38.21 -7.52 -0.83
CA LYS A 148 -36.85 -7.07 -0.48
C LYS A 148 -36.41 -7.53 0.91
N VAL A 149 -37.27 -7.42 1.92
CA VAL A 149 -36.97 -7.90 3.28
C VAL A 149 -36.70 -9.40 3.30
N VAL A 150 -37.48 -10.21 2.57
CA VAL A 150 -37.27 -11.67 2.45
C VAL A 150 -35.99 -12.03 1.67
N GLU A 151 -35.55 -11.18 0.73
CA GLU A 151 -34.24 -11.34 0.08
C GLU A 151 -33.07 -10.94 1.00
N GLU A 152 -33.23 -9.92 1.83
CA GLU A 152 -32.22 -9.47 2.79
C GLU A 152 -32.07 -10.48 3.94
N GLU A 153 -33.16 -11.00 4.49
CA GLU A 153 -33.18 -12.08 5.49
C GLU A 153 -32.36 -13.29 5.03
N LYS A 154 -32.56 -13.74 3.78
CA LYS A 154 -31.78 -14.85 3.18
C LYS A 154 -30.30 -14.52 2.99
N LYS A 155 -29.95 -13.26 2.69
CA LYS A 155 -28.55 -12.83 2.60
C LYS A 155 -27.89 -12.85 3.98
N PHE A 156 -28.60 -12.42 5.02
CA PHE A 156 -28.12 -12.51 6.41
C PHE A 156 -27.99 -13.95 6.90
N GLU A 157 -28.93 -14.84 6.57
CA GLU A 157 -28.85 -16.27 6.95
C GLU A 157 -27.60 -16.96 6.34
N VAL A 158 -27.33 -16.72 5.05
CA VAL A 158 -26.13 -17.22 4.37
C VAL A 158 -24.84 -16.64 4.95
N GLU A 159 -24.80 -15.33 5.24
CA GLU A 159 -23.62 -14.68 5.81
C GLU A 159 -23.37 -15.13 7.26
N LEU A 160 -24.42 -15.35 8.06
CA LEU A 160 -24.31 -15.90 9.42
C LEU A 160 -23.69 -17.30 9.41
N ALA A 161 -24.14 -18.16 8.50
CA ALA A 161 -23.56 -19.50 8.30
C ALA A 161 -22.08 -19.43 7.87
N ARG A 162 -21.73 -18.48 6.99
CA ARG A 162 -20.34 -18.23 6.54
C ARG A 162 -19.44 -17.80 7.70
N VAL A 163 -19.92 -16.89 8.55
CA VAL A 163 -19.20 -16.42 9.75
C VAL A 163 -19.05 -17.52 10.80
N GLU A 164 -20.05 -18.39 10.98
CA GLU A 164 -19.95 -19.52 11.92
C GLU A 164 -18.95 -20.58 11.41
N GLU A 165 -18.85 -20.81 10.10
CA GLU A 165 -17.83 -21.68 9.53
C GLU A 165 -16.41 -21.08 9.67
N GLU A 166 -16.24 -19.79 9.35
CA GLU A 166 -14.96 -19.08 9.58
C GLU A 166 -14.52 -19.14 11.04
N ARG A 167 -15.46 -19.00 11.99
CA ARG A 167 -15.19 -19.14 13.42
C ARG A 167 -14.72 -20.56 13.77
N LYS A 168 -15.40 -21.60 13.28
CA LYS A 168 -15.03 -23.00 13.54
C LYS A 168 -13.67 -23.37 12.95
N ARG A 169 -13.28 -22.79 11.82
CA ARG A 169 -11.93 -22.91 11.26
C ARG A 169 -10.89 -22.25 12.19
N LYS A 170 -11.09 -20.99 12.59
CA LYS A 170 -10.18 -20.27 13.51
C LYS A 170 -10.03 -20.98 14.87
N GLU A 171 -11.11 -21.55 15.41
CA GLU A 171 -11.08 -22.38 16.65
C GLU A 171 -10.39 -23.75 16.48
N ALA A 172 -10.11 -24.19 15.25
CA ALA A 172 -9.29 -25.36 14.96
C ALA A 172 -7.81 -24.95 14.77
N ASP A 173 -7.57 -23.90 13.97
CA ASP A 173 -6.24 -23.33 13.72
C ASP A 173 -5.55 -22.93 15.05
N GLU A 174 -6.29 -22.31 15.99
CA GLU A 174 -5.77 -21.95 17.31
C GLU A 174 -5.34 -23.18 18.13
N LYS A 175 -6.07 -24.30 18.03
CA LYS A 175 -5.73 -25.54 18.74
C LYS A 175 -4.51 -26.23 18.14
N GLU A 176 -4.36 -26.19 16.81
CA GLU A 176 -3.15 -26.68 16.15
C GLU A 176 -1.92 -25.84 16.56
N LEU A 177 -2.05 -24.51 16.59
CA LEU A 177 -1.00 -23.60 17.09
C LEU A 177 -0.64 -23.84 18.56
N GLN A 178 -1.62 -24.07 19.44
CA GLN A 178 -1.36 -24.40 20.85
C GLN A 178 -0.62 -25.74 21.00
N LEU A 179 -0.99 -26.76 20.21
CA LEU A 179 -0.31 -28.06 20.19
C LEU A 179 1.11 -27.96 19.63
N GLU A 180 1.34 -27.17 18.58
CA GLU A 180 2.68 -26.91 18.06
C GLU A 180 3.53 -26.11 19.07
N GLN A 181 2.96 -25.11 19.75
CA GLN A 181 3.64 -24.37 20.82
C GLN A 181 4.06 -25.29 21.97
N GLU A 182 3.16 -26.15 22.47
CA GLU A 182 3.50 -27.13 23.51
C GLU A 182 4.62 -28.07 23.07
N ARG A 183 4.58 -28.53 21.81
CA ARG A 183 5.61 -29.39 21.24
C ARG A 183 6.97 -28.67 21.14
N LEU A 184 6.99 -27.44 20.63
CA LEU A 184 8.19 -26.61 20.53
C LEU A 184 8.80 -26.34 21.90
N VAL A 185 7.98 -26.03 22.92
CA VAL A 185 8.46 -25.85 24.31
C VAL A 185 9.07 -27.14 24.87
N LYS A 186 8.49 -28.31 24.59
CA LYS A 186 9.05 -29.61 24.98
C LYS A 186 10.37 -29.91 24.25
N GLU A 187 10.46 -29.64 22.95
CA GLU A 187 11.68 -29.80 22.16
C GLU A 187 12.80 -28.85 22.65
N VAL A 188 12.50 -27.58 22.92
CA VAL A 188 13.45 -26.59 23.46
C VAL A 188 13.93 -26.99 24.86
N ASN A 189 13.05 -27.37 25.78
CA ASN A 189 13.44 -27.77 27.14
C ASN A 189 14.33 -29.02 27.13
N ALA A 190 14.04 -30.01 26.26
CA ALA A 190 14.91 -31.16 26.08
C ALA A 190 16.29 -30.77 25.53
N LEU A 191 16.35 -29.80 24.60
CA LEU A 191 17.60 -29.30 24.04
C LEU A 191 18.43 -28.53 25.08
N VAL A 192 17.79 -27.71 25.93
CA VAL A 192 18.42 -26.98 27.04
C VAL A 192 19.00 -27.94 28.08
N SER A 193 18.31 -29.03 28.43
CA SER A 193 18.89 -30.06 29.31
C SER A 193 20.11 -30.70 28.65
N GLN A 194 20.02 -31.18 27.41
CA GLN A 194 21.16 -31.77 26.69
C GLN A 194 22.37 -30.83 26.64
N PHE A 195 22.14 -29.53 26.40
CA PHE A 195 23.19 -28.52 26.35
C PHE A 195 23.85 -28.27 27.72
N LYS A 196 23.05 -28.27 28.79
CA LYS A 196 23.53 -28.12 30.18
C LYS A 196 24.26 -29.37 30.69
N ASP A 197 23.77 -30.56 30.34
CA ASP A 197 24.25 -31.84 30.87
C ASP A 197 25.50 -32.35 30.13
N HIS A 198 25.71 -31.95 28.87
CA HIS A 198 26.84 -32.40 28.04
C HIS A 198 27.77 -31.27 27.55
N GLY A 199 27.37 -30.01 27.69
CA GLY A 199 28.09 -28.84 27.15
C GLY A 199 27.94 -28.68 25.63
N MET A 200 28.12 -27.43 25.16
CA MET A 200 27.96 -27.07 23.74
C MET A 200 28.81 -27.94 22.80
N HIS A 201 30.08 -28.18 23.15
CA HIS A 201 31.04 -28.91 22.31
C HIS A 201 30.57 -30.35 22.03
N THR A 202 30.16 -31.07 23.07
CA THR A 202 29.71 -32.47 22.97
C THR A 202 28.40 -32.58 22.19
N TRP A 203 27.45 -31.67 22.43
CA TRP A 203 26.18 -31.62 21.68
C TRP A 203 26.44 -31.34 20.19
N LEU A 204 27.37 -30.43 19.89
CA LEU A 204 27.74 -30.06 18.52
C LEU A 204 28.46 -31.22 17.81
N GLU A 205 29.43 -31.89 18.46
CA GLU A 205 30.05 -33.10 17.94
C GLU A 205 29.03 -34.20 17.59
N GLN A 206 28.02 -34.42 18.44
CA GLN A 206 27.00 -35.44 18.19
C GLN A 206 26.13 -35.08 16.99
N ASN A 207 25.65 -33.83 16.90
CA ASN A 207 24.75 -33.41 15.84
C ASN A 207 25.45 -33.24 14.48
N VAL A 208 26.70 -32.75 14.48
CA VAL A 208 27.40 -32.35 13.26
C VAL A 208 28.03 -33.55 12.53
N LYS A 209 28.07 -34.74 13.14
CA LYS A 209 28.47 -36.02 12.51
C LYS A 209 27.74 -36.36 11.20
N ARG A 210 26.57 -35.77 10.94
CA ARG A 210 25.76 -35.97 9.71
C ARG A 210 26.16 -35.08 8.52
N PHE A 211 27.05 -34.10 8.69
CA PHE A 211 27.46 -33.21 7.60
C PHE A 211 28.71 -33.71 6.85
N PRO A 212 28.92 -33.28 5.59
CA PRO A 212 30.18 -33.48 4.87
C PRO A 212 31.39 -33.01 5.71
N PRO A 213 32.56 -33.69 5.64
CA PRO A 213 33.65 -33.48 6.60
C PRO A 213 34.17 -32.05 6.62
N VAL A 214 34.23 -31.36 5.48
CA VAL A 214 34.65 -29.94 5.42
C VAL A 214 33.72 -29.03 6.21
N ILE A 215 32.41 -29.29 6.16
CA ILE A 215 31.40 -28.53 6.93
C ILE A 215 31.50 -28.91 8.41
N ARG A 216 31.69 -30.20 8.73
CA ARG A 216 31.88 -30.68 10.10
C ARG A 216 33.09 -30.03 10.77
N GLU A 217 34.27 -30.13 10.17
CA GLU A 217 35.48 -29.53 10.75
C GLU A 217 35.41 -27.99 10.76
N THR A 218 34.77 -27.36 9.75
CA THR A 218 34.52 -25.90 9.80
C THR A 218 33.72 -25.53 11.03
N ILE A 219 32.62 -26.25 11.32
CA ILE A 219 31.76 -25.96 12.47
C ILE A 219 32.48 -26.23 13.79
N LEU A 220 33.15 -27.37 13.94
CA LEU A 220 33.86 -27.74 15.17
C LEU A 220 35.05 -26.80 15.46
N LYS A 221 35.84 -26.44 14.44
CA LYS A 221 36.90 -25.43 14.60
C LYS A 221 36.34 -24.03 14.85
N SER A 222 35.20 -23.66 14.25
CA SER A 222 34.52 -22.39 14.55
C SER A 222 34.05 -22.34 16.01
N SER A 223 33.46 -23.40 16.57
CA SER A 223 33.15 -23.45 17.99
C SER A 223 34.39 -23.39 18.87
N ALA A 224 35.47 -24.11 18.54
CA ALA A 224 36.72 -24.05 19.31
C ALA A 224 37.37 -22.64 19.31
N VAL A 225 37.10 -21.83 18.27
CA VAL A 225 37.53 -20.43 18.18
C VAL A 225 36.58 -19.47 18.91
N LEU A 226 35.28 -19.81 19.01
CA LEU A 226 34.27 -19.02 19.71
C LEU A 226 34.16 -19.32 21.20
N ASN A 227 34.52 -20.54 21.65
CA ASN A 227 34.53 -20.93 23.05
C ASN A 227 35.27 -19.90 23.94
N PRO A 228 36.52 -19.47 23.66
CA PRO A 228 37.19 -18.43 24.45
C PRO A 228 36.47 -17.08 24.54
N VAL A 229 35.51 -16.79 23.65
CA VAL A 229 34.67 -15.59 23.68
C VAL A 229 33.41 -15.83 24.52
N LEU A 230 32.86 -17.05 24.53
CA LEU A 230 31.67 -17.44 25.28
C LEU A 230 32.02 -17.78 26.74
N ASP A 231 33.00 -18.67 26.94
CA ASP A 231 33.66 -18.94 28.22
C ASP A 231 34.22 -17.62 28.80
N GLY A 232 34.73 -16.75 27.92
CA GLY A 232 35.21 -15.41 28.27
C GLY A 232 34.12 -14.43 28.72
N VAL A 233 32.84 -14.63 28.34
CA VAL A 233 31.70 -13.82 28.83
C VAL A 233 31.31 -14.22 30.25
N GLU A 234 31.30 -15.52 30.57
CA GLU A 234 31.13 -15.99 31.95
C GLU A 234 32.35 -15.55 32.81
N GLY A 235 33.54 -15.66 32.23
CA GLY A 235 34.79 -15.18 32.80
C GLY A 235 34.91 -13.65 32.95
N VAL A 236 34.02 -12.81 32.40
CA VAL A 236 34.07 -11.36 32.65
C VAL A 236 33.95 -11.04 34.15
N ALA A 237 33.20 -11.85 34.91
CA ALA A 237 33.09 -11.67 36.36
C ALA A 237 34.44 -11.91 37.07
N GLU A 238 35.06 -13.06 36.83
CA GLU A 238 36.35 -13.43 37.45
C GLU A 238 37.50 -12.55 36.95
N ILE A 239 37.52 -12.20 35.65
CA ILE A 239 38.50 -11.28 35.08
C ILE A 239 38.31 -9.88 35.67
N ASN A 240 37.08 -9.40 35.86
CA ASN A 240 36.86 -8.11 36.52
C ASN A 240 37.29 -8.15 37.99
N GLU A 241 37.08 -9.26 38.71
CA GLU A 241 37.57 -9.41 40.09
C GLU A 241 39.11 -9.44 40.15
N GLN A 242 39.77 -10.27 39.33
CA GLN A 242 41.24 -10.31 39.22
C GLN A 242 41.82 -8.95 38.81
N LEU A 243 41.28 -8.32 37.77
CA LEU A 243 41.76 -7.02 37.30
C LEU A 243 41.51 -5.92 38.34
N THR A 244 40.41 -5.97 39.10
CA THR A 244 40.16 -5.06 40.23
C THR A 244 41.21 -5.26 41.33
N ASN A 245 41.52 -6.51 41.68
CA ASN A 245 42.50 -6.85 42.71
C ASN A 245 43.93 -6.45 42.29
N GLU A 246 44.41 -6.87 41.11
CA GLU A 246 45.73 -6.51 40.58
C GLU A 246 45.89 -5.00 40.39
N THR A 247 44.88 -4.33 39.83
CA THR A 247 44.93 -2.87 39.63
C THR A 247 44.91 -2.13 40.97
N THR A 248 44.14 -2.62 41.96
CA THR A 248 44.13 -2.05 43.32
C THR A 248 45.47 -2.25 44.01
N GLU A 249 46.09 -3.43 43.91
CA GLU A 249 47.41 -3.70 44.48
C GLU A 249 48.49 -2.83 43.84
N ALA A 250 48.50 -2.73 42.51
CA ALA A 250 49.42 -1.86 41.77
C ALA A 250 49.24 -0.36 42.13
N ILE A 251 48.00 0.17 42.15
CA ILE A 251 47.74 1.55 42.59
C ILE A 251 48.24 1.75 44.04
N THR A 252 48.00 0.79 44.91
CA THR A 252 48.42 0.84 46.32
C THR A 252 49.94 0.80 46.48
N GLN A 253 50.66 0.11 45.59
CA GLN A 253 52.12 0.06 45.55
C GLN A 253 52.74 1.37 45.06
N TYR A 254 52.18 1.97 43.99
CA TYR A 254 52.74 3.19 43.39
C TYR A 254 52.28 4.50 44.06
N LEU A 255 51.09 4.54 44.67
CA LEU A 255 50.55 5.72 45.35
C LEU A 255 50.10 5.40 46.79
N PRO A 256 51.02 5.05 47.72
CA PRO A 256 50.69 4.63 49.08
C PRO A 256 49.96 5.70 49.92
N ALA A 257 50.06 6.99 49.55
CA ALA A 257 49.32 8.08 50.18
C ALA A 257 47.78 7.97 49.99
N ILE A 258 47.32 7.22 48.98
CA ILE A 258 45.91 7.07 48.61
C ILE A 258 45.27 5.86 49.32
N LYS A 259 46.08 4.91 49.78
CA LYS A 259 45.71 3.62 50.39
C LYS A 259 44.60 3.68 51.46
N ASN A 260 44.52 4.78 52.20
CA ASN A 260 43.57 4.94 53.32
C ASN A 260 42.21 5.52 52.91
N SER A 261 41.97 5.80 51.63
CA SER A 261 40.71 6.41 51.15
C SER A 261 40.12 5.63 49.98
N PRO A 262 39.11 4.77 50.20
CA PRO A 262 38.53 3.94 49.14
C PRO A 262 37.87 4.78 48.03
N PHE A 263 37.45 6.01 48.32
CA PHE A 263 36.91 6.95 47.34
C PHE A 263 37.93 7.26 46.23
N TYR A 264 39.17 7.60 46.57
CA TYR A 264 40.19 7.94 45.58
C TYR A 264 40.72 6.71 44.84
N THR A 265 40.85 5.56 45.52
CA THR A 265 41.20 4.29 44.85
C THR A 265 40.13 3.90 43.82
N GLY A 266 38.84 3.98 44.20
CA GLY A 266 37.72 3.76 43.28
C GLY A 266 37.69 4.76 42.13
N LEU A 267 37.95 6.05 42.39
CA LEU A 267 38.03 7.09 41.36
C LEU A 267 39.13 6.81 40.34
N ILE A 268 40.32 6.41 40.79
CA ILE A 268 41.45 6.09 39.91
C ILE A 268 41.16 4.81 39.11
N PHE A 269 40.61 3.77 39.75
CA PHE A 269 40.17 2.56 39.06
C PHE A 269 39.13 2.86 37.97
N TYR A 270 38.11 3.67 38.27
CA TYR A 270 37.16 4.13 37.27
C TYR A 270 37.83 4.93 36.15
N ILE A 271 38.78 5.84 36.42
CA ILE A 271 39.49 6.56 35.36
C ILE A 271 40.29 5.61 34.46
N ILE A 272 41.00 4.65 35.04
CA ILE A 272 41.83 3.68 34.32
C ILE A 272 40.99 2.71 33.47
N LEU A 273 39.81 2.28 33.94
CA LEU A 273 38.97 1.32 33.24
C LEU A 273 37.95 2.00 32.29
N LEU A 274 37.30 3.08 32.75
CA LEU A 274 36.28 3.79 31.98
C LEU A 274 36.87 4.62 30.83
N CYS A 275 38.05 5.22 30.98
CA CYS A 275 38.60 6.07 29.92
C CYS A 275 38.95 5.27 28.63
N PRO A 276 39.65 4.11 28.70
CA PRO A 276 39.83 3.24 27.55
C PRO A 276 38.50 2.69 27.02
N LEU A 277 37.57 2.30 27.90
CA LEU A 277 36.26 1.78 27.50
C LEU A 277 35.44 2.83 26.72
N VAL A 278 35.41 4.08 27.19
CA VAL A 278 34.76 5.21 26.50
C VAL A 278 35.48 5.54 25.19
N ALA A 279 36.81 5.47 25.14
CA ALA A 279 37.57 5.65 23.90
C ALA A 279 37.26 4.56 22.86
N VAL A 280 37.13 3.29 23.29
CA VAL A 280 36.73 2.16 22.45
C VAL A 280 35.28 2.29 21.99
N ILE A 281 34.34 2.63 22.88
CA ILE A 281 32.93 2.85 22.53
C ILE A 281 32.80 4.02 21.55
N TRP A 282 33.50 5.14 21.77
CA TRP A 282 33.52 6.27 20.86
C TRP A 282 34.12 5.90 19.50
N LEU A 283 35.21 5.13 19.48
CA LEU A 283 35.79 4.61 18.24
C LEU A 283 34.80 3.71 17.49
N VAL A 284 34.15 2.77 18.18
CA VAL A 284 33.13 1.86 17.62
C VAL A 284 31.92 2.64 17.11
N MET A 285 31.41 3.63 17.84
CA MET A 285 30.32 4.51 17.38
C MET A 285 30.72 5.34 16.15
N LYS A 286 31.94 5.89 16.15
CA LYS A 286 32.47 6.70 15.04
C LYS A 286 32.75 5.87 13.79
N VAL A 287 33.24 4.64 13.95
CA VAL A 287 33.38 3.64 12.89
C VAL A 287 31.99 3.24 12.38
N ARG A 288 31.05 2.87 13.26
CA ARG A 288 29.66 2.52 12.90
C ARG A 288 28.98 3.63 12.10
N ALA A 289 29.11 4.88 12.53
CA ALA A 289 28.53 6.04 11.85
C ALA A 289 29.17 6.33 10.46
N ARG A 290 30.41 5.87 10.22
CA ARG A 290 31.04 5.90 8.89
C ARG A 290 30.66 4.69 8.05
N LEU A 291 30.57 3.50 8.64
CA LEU A 291 30.12 2.27 7.97
C LEU A 291 28.66 2.34 7.51
N SER A 292 27.78 3.03 8.24
CA SER A 292 26.39 3.30 7.83
C SER A 292 26.27 4.29 6.66
N LEU A 293 27.36 4.97 6.28
CA LEU A 293 27.44 5.85 5.11
C LEU A 293 28.18 5.21 3.93
N MET A 294 28.78 4.03 4.11
CA MET A 294 29.45 3.32 3.03
C MET A 294 28.44 2.60 2.14
N THR A 295 28.46 2.91 0.84
CA THR A 295 27.77 2.11 -0.18
C THR A 295 28.49 0.78 -0.42
N ILE A 296 27.82 -0.18 -1.08
CA ILE A 296 28.40 -1.51 -1.42
C ILE A 296 29.77 -1.38 -2.11
N GLU A 297 29.93 -0.40 -3.01
CA GLU A 297 31.19 -0.14 -3.71
C GLU A 297 32.37 0.19 -2.77
N HIS A 298 32.12 0.89 -1.66
CA HIS A 298 33.15 1.18 -0.67
C HIS A 298 33.63 -0.09 0.05
N TYR A 299 32.69 -1.00 0.37
CA TYR A 299 33.03 -2.32 0.91
C TYR A 299 33.79 -3.16 -0.12
N LEU A 300 33.37 -3.16 -1.38
CA LEU A 300 34.10 -3.86 -2.45
C LEU A 300 35.52 -3.32 -2.62
N ILE A 301 35.74 -2.01 -2.60
CA ILE A 301 37.09 -1.41 -2.64
C ILE A 301 37.92 -1.86 -1.42
N ALA A 302 37.40 -1.69 -0.20
CA ALA A 302 38.14 -2.06 1.01
C ALA A 302 38.52 -3.54 1.05
N ILE A 303 37.61 -4.43 0.61
CA ILE A 303 37.82 -5.87 0.62
C ILE A 303 38.76 -6.32 -0.52
N ASN A 304 38.64 -5.76 -1.74
CA ASN A 304 39.62 -6.01 -2.81
C ASN A 304 41.03 -5.50 -2.43
N MET A 305 41.13 -4.36 -1.74
CA MET A 305 42.40 -3.84 -1.21
C MET A 305 43.01 -4.79 -0.18
N TYR A 306 42.21 -5.29 0.77
CA TYR A 306 42.65 -6.30 1.74
C TYR A 306 43.17 -7.58 1.06
N PHE A 307 42.37 -8.20 0.18
CA PHE A 307 42.78 -9.44 -0.50
C PHE A 307 43.97 -9.23 -1.45
N GLY A 308 44.04 -8.08 -2.15
CA GLY A 308 45.15 -7.74 -3.04
C GLY A 308 46.48 -7.54 -2.32
N ILE A 309 46.48 -6.74 -1.25
CA ILE A 309 47.68 -6.51 -0.42
C ILE A 309 48.12 -7.80 0.27
N LEU A 310 47.19 -8.58 0.83
CA LEU A 310 47.51 -9.86 1.45
C LEU A 310 48.10 -10.85 0.43
N SER A 311 47.49 -10.97 -0.77
CA SER A 311 47.98 -11.87 -1.81
C SER A 311 49.40 -11.47 -2.26
N LEU A 312 49.67 -10.17 -2.41
CA LEU A 312 51.00 -9.66 -2.74
C LEU A 312 52.02 -9.96 -1.62
N ALA A 313 51.65 -9.74 -0.35
CA ALA A 313 52.49 -10.09 0.79
C ALA A 313 52.78 -11.59 0.85
N CYS A 314 51.77 -12.44 0.63
CA CYS A 314 51.94 -13.89 0.58
C CYS A 314 52.82 -14.34 -0.59
N ALA A 315 52.72 -13.70 -1.76
CA ALA A 315 53.60 -13.95 -2.90
C ALA A 315 55.06 -13.63 -2.55
N VAL A 316 55.33 -12.43 -2.04
CA VAL A 316 56.68 -11.98 -1.65
C VAL A 316 57.29 -12.88 -0.58
N MET A 317 56.54 -13.18 0.49
CA MET A 317 57.02 -14.04 1.58
C MET A 317 57.28 -15.48 1.11
N THR A 318 56.44 -16.02 0.21
CA THR A 318 56.64 -17.36 -0.38
C THR A 318 57.86 -17.39 -1.31
N MET A 319 58.10 -16.35 -2.09
CA MET A 319 59.30 -16.23 -2.93
C MET A 319 60.58 -16.17 -2.10
N LEU A 320 60.60 -15.34 -1.04
CA LEU A 320 61.76 -15.19 -0.15
C LEU A 320 62.03 -16.47 0.67
N GLY A 321 60.98 -17.09 1.22
CA GLY A 321 61.09 -18.30 2.04
C GLY A 321 61.21 -19.62 1.27
N LYS A 322 61.05 -19.60 -0.07
CA LYS A 322 60.99 -20.78 -0.96
C LYS A 322 59.95 -21.85 -0.57
N THR A 323 59.03 -21.50 0.33
CA THR A 323 58.04 -22.38 0.97
C THR A 323 56.74 -21.59 1.09
N ASP A 324 55.59 -22.22 0.90
CA ASP A 324 54.30 -21.53 1.01
C ASP A 324 54.11 -20.97 2.42
N ILE A 325 53.94 -19.65 2.51
CA ILE A 325 53.86 -18.92 3.79
C ILE A 325 52.74 -19.43 4.69
N LEU A 326 51.66 -20.00 4.12
CA LEU A 326 50.55 -20.57 4.90
C LEU A 326 50.94 -21.85 5.62
N ILE A 327 51.87 -22.65 5.07
CA ILE A 327 52.41 -23.85 5.75
C ILE A 327 53.23 -23.40 6.97
N VAL A 328 54.13 -22.42 6.77
CA VAL A 328 54.98 -21.85 7.83
C VAL A 328 54.13 -21.23 8.94
N PHE A 329 53.07 -20.50 8.56
CA PHE A 329 52.11 -19.88 9.49
C PHE A 329 51.33 -20.94 10.28
N ARG A 330 50.83 -22.00 9.61
CA ARG A 330 50.13 -23.11 10.27
C ARG A 330 51.01 -23.84 11.28
N HIS A 331 52.23 -24.22 10.91
CA HIS A 331 53.13 -24.92 11.85
C HIS A 331 53.57 -24.02 13.02
N ARG A 332 53.70 -22.71 12.82
CA ARG A 332 54.08 -21.78 13.90
C ARG A 332 52.95 -21.46 14.86
N ALA A 333 51.70 -21.41 14.39
CA ALA A 333 50.55 -20.97 15.18
C ALA A 333 49.22 -21.59 14.71
N GLN A 334 49.09 -22.92 14.78
CA GLN A 334 47.96 -23.67 14.19
C GLN A 334 46.58 -23.07 14.50
N ARG A 335 46.24 -22.85 15.78
CA ARG A 335 44.93 -22.27 16.17
C ARG A 335 44.68 -20.91 15.53
N LEU A 336 45.71 -20.06 15.44
CA LEU A 336 45.61 -18.72 14.84
C LEU A 336 45.45 -18.82 13.31
N ALA A 337 46.15 -19.76 12.66
CA ALA A 337 45.97 -20.06 11.24
C ALA A 337 44.58 -20.63 10.93
N GLU A 338 43.99 -21.43 11.82
CA GLU A 338 42.62 -21.94 11.71
C GLU A 338 41.58 -20.83 11.86
N SER A 339 41.67 -20.00 12.92
CA SER A 339 40.84 -18.80 13.09
C SER A 339 40.93 -17.87 11.87
N PHE A 340 42.16 -17.66 11.38
CA PHE A 340 42.42 -16.85 10.19
C PHE A 340 41.74 -17.44 8.95
N MET A 341 41.86 -18.75 8.70
CA MET A 341 41.20 -19.39 7.55
C MET A 341 39.67 -19.30 7.61
N ILE A 342 39.08 -19.48 8.80
CA ILE A 342 37.62 -19.35 9.01
C ILE A 342 37.17 -17.91 8.73
N LEU A 343 37.83 -16.91 9.33
CA LEU A 343 37.51 -15.50 9.12
C LEU A 343 37.73 -15.07 7.66
N HIS A 344 38.83 -15.49 7.05
CA HIS A 344 39.19 -15.18 5.67
C HIS A 344 38.21 -15.82 4.67
N GLY A 345 37.78 -17.07 4.92
CA GLY A 345 36.74 -17.74 4.14
C GLY A 345 35.38 -17.06 4.27
N PHE A 346 34.99 -16.63 5.47
CA PHE A 346 33.77 -15.86 5.69
C PHE A 346 33.80 -14.50 4.96
N LEU A 347 34.89 -13.74 5.10
CA LEU A 347 35.09 -12.47 4.39
C LEU A 347 35.06 -12.66 2.87
N PHE A 348 35.58 -13.78 2.36
CA PHE A 348 35.55 -14.09 0.94
C PHE A 348 34.14 -14.44 0.43
N ILE A 349 33.35 -15.20 1.21
CA ILE A 349 31.94 -15.47 0.87
C ILE A 349 31.14 -14.16 0.86
N LEU A 350 31.36 -13.27 1.84
CA LEU A 350 30.74 -11.94 1.87
C LEU A 350 31.13 -11.11 0.63
N HIS A 351 32.42 -11.09 0.26
CA HIS A 351 32.92 -10.42 -0.94
C HIS A 351 32.25 -10.92 -2.22
N LEU A 352 32.12 -12.24 -2.34
CA LEU A 352 31.49 -12.90 -3.49
C LEU A 352 29.99 -12.57 -3.57
N VAL A 353 29.28 -12.51 -2.44
CA VAL A 353 27.87 -12.08 -2.39
C VAL A 353 27.72 -10.61 -2.78
N LEU A 354 28.58 -9.71 -2.30
CA LEU A 354 28.54 -8.29 -2.68
C LEU A 354 28.81 -8.09 -4.17
N HIS A 355 29.76 -8.83 -4.75
CA HIS A 355 29.99 -8.85 -6.21
C HIS A 355 28.80 -9.43 -6.98
N GLY A 356 28.18 -10.51 -6.49
CA GLY A 356 27.00 -11.12 -7.11
C GLY A 356 25.80 -10.17 -7.15
N ILE A 357 25.53 -9.47 -6.03
CA ILE A 357 24.51 -8.41 -5.96
C ILE A 357 24.84 -7.28 -6.94
N THR A 358 26.09 -6.83 -6.99
CA THR A 358 26.50 -5.70 -7.84
C THR A 358 26.44 -6.06 -9.33
N ALA A 359 26.85 -7.27 -9.72
CA ALA A 359 26.72 -7.78 -11.09
C ALA A 359 25.25 -7.96 -11.51
N TYR A 360 24.38 -8.39 -10.59
CA TYR A 360 22.93 -8.51 -10.84
C TYR A 360 22.26 -7.14 -10.99
N VAL A 361 22.50 -6.21 -10.08
CA VAL A 361 21.88 -4.86 -10.08
C VAL A 361 22.37 -3.99 -11.23
N SER A 362 23.65 -4.08 -11.61
CA SER A 362 24.20 -3.30 -12.72
C SER A 362 23.84 -3.84 -14.11
N GLY A 363 23.48 -5.13 -14.23
CA GLY A 363 23.32 -5.83 -15.51
C GLY A 363 24.60 -5.86 -16.38
N SER A 364 25.74 -5.45 -15.82
CA SER A 364 26.96 -5.17 -16.55
C SER A 364 27.75 -6.44 -16.85
N ARG A 365 28.06 -6.69 -18.12
CA ARG A 365 28.92 -7.81 -18.55
C ARG A 365 30.31 -7.76 -17.91
N LYS A 366 30.79 -6.56 -17.55
CA LYS A 366 32.09 -6.31 -16.93
C LYS A 366 32.09 -6.77 -15.47
N ASP A 367 31.06 -6.38 -14.72
CA ASP A 367 30.85 -6.77 -13.33
C ASP A 367 30.57 -8.27 -13.20
N PHE A 368 29.79 -8.83 -14.13
CA PHE A 368 29.58 -10.28 -14.23
C PHE A 368 30.89 -11.04 -14.53
N ALA A 369 31.76 -10.50 -15.38
CA ALA A 369 33.09 -11.07 -15.63
C ALA A 369 34.02 -10.96 -14.40
N GLN A 370 33.97 -9.85 -13.64
CA GLN A 370 34.68 -9.73 -12.35
C GLN A 370 34.19 -10.78 -11.34
N TYR A 371 32.86 -10.92 -11.18
CA TYR A 371 32.24 -11.92 -10.32
C TYR A 371 32.68 -13.36 -10.68
N ILE A 372 32.72 -13.70 -11.98
CA ILE A 372 33.22 -15.01 -12.46
C ILE A 372 34.73 -15.18 -12.19
N GLY A 373 35.55 -14.17 -12.47
CA GLY A 373 37.00 -14.23 -12.22
C GLY A 373 37.32 -14.43 -10.73
N ILE A 374 36.62 -13.70 -9.86
CA ILE A 374 36.73 -13.82 -8.40
C ILE A 374 36.18 -15.18 -7.94
N SER A 375 35.10 -15.69 -8.55
CA SER A 375 34.60 -17.05 -8.28
C SER A 375 35.66 -18.13 -8.53
N PHE A 376 36.43 -18.03 -9.62
CA PHE A 376 37.53 -18.97 -9.92
C PHE A 376 38.70 -18.83 -8.94
N VAL A 377 39.10 -17.61 -8.59
CA VAL A 377 40.11 -17.35 -7.53
C VAL A 377 39.67 -17.96 -6.20
N GLY A 378 38.41 -17.72 -5.81
CA GLY A 378 37.79 -18.26 -4.60
C GLY A 378 37.72 -19.78 -4.57
N LEU A 379 37.33 -20.41 -5.69
CA LEU A 379 37.28 -21.86 -5.81
C LEU A 379 38.69 -22.48 -5.71
N HIS A 380 39.69 -21.88 -6.34
CA HIS A 380 41.08 -22.33 -6.27
C HIS A 380 41.68 -22.15 -4.87
N PHE A 381 41.39 -21.05 -4.19
CA PHE A 381 41.76 -20.86 -2.78
C PHE A 381 41.05 -21.86 -1.86
N PHE A 382 39.75 -22.10 -2.10
CA PHE A 382 38.96 -23.03 -1.31
C PHE A 382 39.51 -24.46 -1.38
N THR A 383 39.83 -24.96 -2.59
CA THR A 383 40.35 -26.32 -2.76
C THR A 383 41.78 -26.48 -2.24
N ASN A 384 42.64 -25.48 -2.42
CA ASN A 384 44.09 -25.60 -2.17
C ASN A 384 44.58 -25.04 -0.82
N ALA A 385 43.79 -24.20 -0.14
CA ALA A 385 44.13 -23.73 1.21
C ALA A 385 43.03 -23.98 2.24
N TYR A 386 41.83 -23.41 2.06
CA TYR A 386 40.77 -23.47 3.08
C TYR A 386 40.40 -24.92 3.43
N LYS A 387 39.98 -25.72 2.42
CA LYS A 387 39.59 -27.11 2.60
C LYS A 387 40.71 -27.95 3.20
N ARG A 388 41.96 -27.71 2.78
CA ARG A 388 43.12 -28.47 3.27
C ARG A 388 43.40 -28.16 4.73
N THR A 389 43.53 -26.89 5.09
CA THR A 389 43.79 -26.45 6.49
C THR A 389 42.68 -26.89 7.45
N ILE A 390 41.42 -26.81 7.02
CA ILE A 390 40.26 -27.27 7.81
C ILE A 390 40.25 -28.80 8.00
N LEU A 391 40.68 -29.58 7.01
CA LEU A 391 40.86 -31.05 7.10
C LEU A 391 42.26 -31.46 7.63
N ASP A 392 42.97 -30.54 8.28
CA ASP A 392 44.32 -30.71 8.83
C ASP A 392 45.44 -31.12 7.85
N GLN A 393 45.21 -30.93 6.56
CA GLN A 393 46.19 -31.09 5.49
C GLN A 393 46.90 -29.77 5.21
N ASP A 394 48.20 -29.82 4.92
CA ASP A 394 48.96 -28.58 4.66
C ASP A 394 48.48 -27.89 3.38
N PRO A 395 48.28 -26.55 3.38
CA PRO A 395 47.86 -25.79 2.21
C PRO A 395 48.94 -25.81 1.12
N ASN A 396 48.54 -25.71 -0.14
CA ASN A 396 49.46 -25.73 -1.28
C ASN A 396 48.96 -24.78 -2.39
N ILE A 397 49.21 -23.48 -2.24
CA ILE A 397 48.86 -22.46 -3.23
C ILE A 397 50.05 -22.20 -4.17
N GLY A 398 51.24 -22.00 -3.58
CA GLY A 398 52.46 -21.67 -4.31
C GLY A 398 52.51 -20.24 -4.85
N ALA A 399 53.74 -19.71 -5.04
CA ALA A 399 53.96 -18.31 -5.43
C ALA A 399 53.15 -17.83 -6.66
N PRO A 400 53.04 -18.59 -7.78
CA PRO A 400 52.35 -18.09 -8.98
C PRO A 400 50.86 -17.80 -8.76
N ALA A 401 50.16 -18.63 -7.98
CA ALA A 401 48.74 -18.43 -7.72
C ALA A 401 48.48 -17.17 -6.88
N TYR A 402 49.35 -16.85 -5.91
CA TYR A 402 49.27 -15.57 -5.18
C TYR A 402 49.44 -14.35 -6.10
N ILE A 403 50.28 -14.42 -7.14
CA ILE A 403 50.42 -13.35 -8.15
C ILE A 403 49.13 -13.20 -8.95
N VAL A 404 48.51 -14.32 -9.37
CA VAL A 404 47.23 -14.31 -10.08
C VAL A 404 46.13 -13.70 -9.21
N TYR A 405 46.03 -14.10 -7.94
CA TYR A 405 45.07 -13.53 -6.99
C TYR A 405 45.27 -12.01 -6.83
N ALA A 406 46.51 -11.59 -6.56
CA ALA A 406 46.85 -10.17 -6.43
C ALA A 406 46.47 -9.39 -7.70
N THR A 407 46.74 -9.94 -8.89
CA THR A 407 46.34 -9.34 -10.17
C THR A 407 44.82 -9.16 -10.28
N PHE A 408 44.02 -10.19 -9.98
CA PHE A 408 42.55 -10.09 -10.05
C PHE A 408 41.98 -9.08 -9.04
N PHE A 409 42.45 -9.11 -7.79
CA PHE A 409 41.96 -8.18 -6.75
C PHE A 409 42.41 -6.73 -7.00
N LEU A 410 43.67 -6.50 -7.39
CA LEU A 410 44.19 -5.16 -7.67
C LEU A 410 43.62 -4.57 -8.97
N TYR A 411 43.34 -5.39 -9.99
CA TYR A 411 42.61 -4.94 -11.18
C TYR A 411 41.18 -4.51 -10.83
N THR A 412 40.46 -5.33 -10.05
CA THR A 412 39.10 -5.02 -9.58
C THR A 412 39.06 -3.78 -8.68
N LEU A 413 40.08 -3.61 -7.83
CA LEU A 413 40.28 -2.42 -7.00
C LEU A 413 40.49 -1.16 -7.83
N TYR A 414 41.40 -1.21 -8.81
CA TYR A 414 41.67 -0.10 -9.74
C TYR A 414 40.40 0.30 -10.49
N ASP A 415 39.69 -0.69 -11.04
CA ASP A 415 38.51 -0.48 -11.87
C ASP A 415 37.36 0.22 -11.12
N ARG A 416 37.07 -0.23 -9.89
CA ARG A 416 36.06 0.40 -9.02
C ARG A 416 36.54 1.72 -8.44
N GLY A 417 37.83 1.83 -8.11
CA GLY A 417 38.45 3.07 -7.62
C GLY A 417 38.36 4.21 -8.64
N VAL A 418 38.62 3.93 -9.92
CA VAL A 418 38.44 4.89 -11.01
C VAL A 418 36.96 5.30 -11.14
N HIS A 419 36.02 4.35 -11.08
CA HIS A 419 34.60 4.66 -11.20
C HIS A 419 34.08 5.57 -10.06
N ILE A 420 34.44 5.31 -8.80
CA ILE A 420 34.06 6.20 -7.67
C ILE A 420 34.76 7.55 -7.78
N LEU A 421 36.04 7.59 -8.15
CA LEU A 421 36.77 8.85 -8.31
C LEU A 421 36.17 9.72 -9.43
N GLU A 422 35.77 9.11 -10.54
CA GLU A 422 35.03 9.78 -11.61
C GLU A 422 33.67 10.31 -11.16
N ALA A 423 32.93 9.55 -10.34
CA ALA A 423 31.65 10.00 -9.78
C ALA A 423 31.84 11.21 -8.88
N ALA A 424 32.75 11.14 -7.90
CA ALA A 424 33.07 12.26 -7.01
C ALA A 424 33.52 13.52 -7.78
N VAL A 425 34.35 13.37 -8.81
CA VAL A 425 34.80 14.48 -9.67
C VAL A 425 33.67 15.04 -10.55
N LYS A 426 32.63 14.26 -10.88
CA LYS A 426 31.43 14.75 -11.56
C LYS A 426 30.52 15.51 -10.59
N ASP A 427 30.34 15.00 -9.37
CA ASP A 427 29.53 15.64 -8.33
C ASP A 427 30.14 16.97 -7.86
N ASP A 428 31.45 17.04 -7.62
CA ASP A 428 32.16 18.29 -7.31
C ASP A 428 32.00 19.33 -8.42
N LYS A 429 32.04 18.91 -9.69
CA LYS A 429 31.81 19.80 -10.84
C LYS A 429 30.36 20.27 -10.92
N ALA A 430 29.38 19.40 -10.62
CA ALA A 430 27.97 19.78 -10.57
C ALA A 430 27.70 20.79 -9.45
N ASN A 431 28.23 20.55 -8.25
CA ASN A 431 28.16 21.46 -7.10
C ASN A 431 28.82 22.81 -7.41
N ALA A 432 30.02 22.81 -7.99
CA ALA A 432 30.72 24.04 -8.40
C ALA A 432 30.00 24.79 -9.53
N ALA A 433 29.34 24.09 -10.45
CA ALA A 433 28.51 24.71 -11.49
C ALA A 433 27.27 25.38 -10.89
N ALA A 434 26.53 24.67 -10.03
CA ALA A 434 25.35 25.21 -9.34
C ALA A 434 25.69 26.49 -8.53
N PHE A 435 26.80 26.48 -7.80
CA PHE A 435 27.27 27.66 -7.05
C PHE A 435 27.55 28.88 -7.96
N ARG A 436 28.06 28.66 -9.19
CA ARG A 436 28.26 29.75 -10.15
C ARG A 436 26.93 30.32 -10.67
N THR A 437 25.93 29.47 -10.88
CA THR A 437 24.59 29.92 -11.29
C THR A 437 23.93 30.82 -10.25
N TYR A 438 24.06 30.49 -8.95
CA TYR A 438 23.58 31.34 -7.86
C TYR A 438 24.41 32.62 -7.64
N ALA A 439 25.72 32.57 -7.88
CA ALA A 439 26.56 33.76 -7.79
C ALA A 439 26.20 34.83 -8.85
N GLY A 440 25.74 34.40 -10.04
CA GLY A 440 25.30 35.31 -11.11
C GLY A 440 23.98 36.03 -10.85
N SER A 441 23.02 35.40 -10.17
CA SER A 441 21.68 35.95 -9.95
C SER A 441 21.59 36.93 -8.77
N SER A 442 22.59 36.96 -7.89
CA SER A 442 22.61 37.83 -6.70
C SER A 442 22.77 39.34 -7.00
N SER A 443 22.91 39.75 -8.27
CA SER A 443 23.26 41.12 -8.69
C SER A 443 22.11 41.93 -9.34
N GLN A 444 20.94 41.33 -9.56
CA GLN A 444 19.82 42.03 -10.23
C GLN A 444 18.51 41.90 -9.45
N ASN A 445 18.14 43.01 -8.78
CA ASN A 445 16.80 43.41 -8.35
C ASN A 445 15.86 42.28 -7.90
N LEU A 446 15.95 41.92 -6.61
CA LEU A 446 14.93 41.10 -5.91
C LEU A 446 13.52 41.71 -6.07
N PRO A 447 12.57 41.03 -6.73
CA PRO A 447 11.17 41.41 -6.66
C PRO A 447 10.62 40.99 -5.28
N VAL A 448 9.91 41.88 -4.60
CA VAL A 448 9.20 41.53 -3.36
C VAL A 448 7.90 40.81 -3.71
N THR A 449 7.99 39.50 -3.99
CA THR A 449 6.83 38.64 -4.24
C THR A 449 6.54 37.73 -3.06
N THR A 450 5.26 37.64 -2.69
CA THR A 450 4.75 36.97 -1.49
C THR A 450 4.96 35.45 -1.49
N ALA A 451 5.13 34.88 -0.30
CA ALA A 451 5.42 33.46 -0.12
C ALA A 451 4.30 32.53 -0.62
N SER A 452 4.56 31.81 -1.71
CA SER A 452 3.80 30.62 -2.09
C SER A 452 4.39 29.37 -1.44
N LYS A 453 3.54 28.41 -1.03
CA LYS A 453 3.97 27.12 -0.47
C LYS A 453 4.34 26.15 -1.59
N GLU A 454 5.49 26.39 -2.24
CA GLU A 454 5.99 25.46 -3.26
C GLU A 454 6.49 24.16 -2.63
N LYS A 455 5.87 23.05 -3.02
CA LYS A 455 6.09 21.71 -2.47
C LYS A 455 7.34 21.10 -3.12
N ARG A 456 8.48 21.20 -2.42
CA ARG A 456 9.75 20.60 -2.90
C ARG A 456 9.69 19.08 -2.85
N ASP A 457 9.59 18.44 -4.01
CA ASP A 457 9.80 17.00 -4.14
C ASP A 457 11.29 16.66 -4.00
N THR A 458 11.73 16.38 -2.77
CA THR A 458 13.08 15.87 -2.49
C THR A 458 13.22 14.44 -2.97
N THR A 459 13.87 14.25 -4.12
CA THR A 459 14.25 12.93 -4.64
C THR A 459 15.07 12.15 -3.62
N VAL A 460 14.56 11.00 -3.16
CA VAL A 460 15.26 10.14 -2.20
C VAL A 460 16.19 9.19 -2.96
N TYR A 461 17.49 9.32 -2.72
CA TYR A 461 18.51 8.44 -3.30
C TYR A 461 18.75 7.24 -2.38
N PHE A 462 18.81 6.04 -2.95
CA PHE A 462 19.20 4.82 -2.22
C PHE A 462 20.49 4.25 -2.82
N ALA A 463 21.50 4.02 -1.98
CA ALA A 463 22.81 3.50 -2.38
C ALA A 463 23.55 4.26 -3.51
N GLY A 464 23.17 5.51 -3.81
CA GLY A 464 23.73 6.31 -4.89
C GLY A 464 22.99 6.21 -6.23
N LEU A 465 21.88 5.45 -6.30
CA LEU A 465 21.02 5.39 -7.47
C LEU A 465 19.71 6.18 -7.23
N PRO A 466 19.16 6.85 -8.27
CA PRO A 466 17.84 7.47 -8.19
C PRO A 466 16.76 6.38 -8.18
N VAL A 467 15.90 6.37 -7.16
CA VAL A 467 14.80 5.40 -7.06
C VAL A 467 13.64 5.84 -7.96
N PHE A 468 13.61 5.27 -9.18
CA PHE A 468 12.48 5.25 -10.12
C PHE A 468 11.64 6.55 -10.29
N ASN A 469 12.18 7.52 -11.03
CA ASN A 469 11.33 8.37 -11.89
C ASN A 469 11.24 7.74 -13.29
N GLY A 470 10.53 6.60 -13.38
CA GLY A 470 10.17 5.99 -14.67
C GLY A 470 8.80 6.51 -15.16
N PRO A 471 8.56 6.57 -16.48
CA PRO A 471 7.31 7.11 -17.05
C PRO A 471 6.11 6.14 -16.94
N ALA A 472 5.91 5.54 -15.77
CA ALA A 472 4.84 4.58 -15.47
C ALA A 472 3.51 5.25 -15.03
N GLN A 473 3.34 6.54 -15.33
CA GLN A 473 2.15 7.33 -15.00
C GLN A 473 1.36 7.76 -16.24
N MET A 474 1.59 7.09 -17.37
CA MET A 474 0.88 7.29 -18.64
C MET A 474 0.15 5.99 -19.02
N SER A 475 -1.10 6.12 -19.47
CA SER A 475 -2.06 5.04 -19.73
C SER A 475 -2.40 4.15 -18.52
N LEU A 476 -3.45 4.56 -17.79
CA LEU A 476 -4.35 3.61 -17.09
C LEU A 476 -5.70 3.45 -17.83
N ASP A 477 -5.92 4.21 -18.91
CA ASP A 477 -7.19 4.29 -19.64
C ASP A 477 -7.32 3.27 -20.78
N ASP A 478 -6.22 2.83 -21.41
CA ASP A 478 -6.29 1.89 -22.54
C ASP A 478 -6.64 0.44 -22.14
N ALA A 479 -6.63 0.13 -20.83
CA ALA A 479 -6.94 -1.18 -20.27
C ALA A 479 -8.45 -1.56 -20.32
N LYS A 480 -9.18 -1.05 -21.31
CA LYS A 480 -10.64 -1.18 -21.45
C LYS A 480 -11.13 -1.68 -22.82
N ASN A 481 -10.23 -2.01 -23.74
CA ASN A 481 -10.54 -2.52 -25.09
C ASN A 481 -9.58 -3.65 -25.54
N ILE A 482 -9.47 -4.72 -24.74
CA ILE A 482 -9.04 -6.07 -25.19
C ILE A 482 -9.96 -7.08 -24.51
#